data_AF-A0A2E8RLL1-F1
#
_entry.id   AF-A0A2E8RLL1-F1
#
_cell.length_a   1.000
_cell.length_b   1.000
_cell.length_c   1.000
_cell.angle_alpha   90.00
_cell.angle_beta   90.00
_cell.angle_gamma   90.00
#
_symmetry.space_group_name_H-M   'P 1'
#
loop_
_entity.id
_entity.type
_entity.pdbx_description
1 polymer ?
#
loop_
_entity_poly.entity_id
_entity_poly.type
_entity_poly.pdbx_seq_one_letter_code
_entity_poly.pdbx_strand_id
1 'polypeptide(L)'
;MSNLRTKRRNLPVIHRMTGKFLSVSLALFFPVLLWFSLTGCQVLKILSTSQQWSDNYVLTSGTTSNDPAMIDGNLETIGETKYIESTSKQTVRGFMVPSEGIVMLPKPKSIKKIIIHSQNLQSFDLFILESNGNWKHTQEVKNITKRPYNLILNVPIYSAGLKIRVNKTSDDDALRRQNVRKIQGVSMFSGHTKALAKINEIEVYGFVESVVQ
;
A
#
# COMPACT_ATOMS: atom_id res chain seq x y z
N MET A 1 56.29 -80.45 52.15
CA MET A 1 54.95 -81.09 52.10
C MET A 1 54.24 -80.54 50.87
N SER A 2 54.50 -81.10 49.68
CA SER A 2 53.77 -82.21 49.05
C SER A 2 52.33 -81.88 48.69
N ASN A 3 52.14 -81.68 47.38
CA ASN A 3 50.89 -81.78 46.61
C ASN A 3 49.91 -82.83 47.16
N LEU A 4 48.60 -82.56 47.03
CA LEU A 4 47.64 -83.37 46.25
C LEU A 4 46.21 -82.79 46.33
N ARG A 5 45.59 -82.64 45.13
CA ARG A 5 44.20 -82.99 44.72
C ARG A 5 43.12 -82.99 45.82
N THR A 6 41.91 -82.43 45.67
CA THR A 6 40.98 -82.48 44.51
C THR A 6 39.68 -81.71 44.82
N LYS A 7 38.96 -81.30 43.76
CA LYS A 7 37.47 -81.28 43.62
C LYS A 7 36.66 -80.08 44.20
N ARG A 8 36.21 -79.19 43.30
CA ARG A 8 34.94 -78.41 43.39
C ARG A 8 34.37 -78.30 41.97
N ARG A 9 33.31 -79.05 41.61
CA ARG A 9 31.87 -78.75 41.72
C ARG A 9 31.44 -77.47 40.99
N ASN A 10 30.78 -77.68 39.85
CA ASN A 10 30.05 -76.70 39.04
C ASN A 10 28.85 -76.11 39.81
N LEU A 11 28.54 -74.84 39.59
CA LEU A 11 27.23 -74.18 39.79
C LEU A 11 27.15 -72.93 38.86
N PRO A 12 25.94 -72.41 38.54
CA PRO A 12 25.55 -72.11 37.17
C PRO A 12 25.55 -70.62 36.81
N VAL A 13 25.43 -70.41 35.50
CA VAL A 13 25.39 -69.17 34.73
C VAL A 13 24.32 -68.19 35.23
N ILE A 14 24.73 -66.96 35.50
CA ILE A 14 23.86 -65.82 35.82
C ILE A 14 23.44 -65.14 34.50
N HIS A 15 22.15 -65.20 34.17
CA HIS A 15 21.57 -64.37 33.11
C HIS A 15 21.37 -62.93 33.60
N ARG A 16 22.01 -61.98 32.91
CA ARG A 16 21.74 -60.53 33.01
C ARG A 16 20.33 -60.24 32.50
N MET A 17 19.47 -59.69 33.35
CA MET A 17 18.31 -58.89 32.92
C MET A 17 18.74 -57.42 32.82
N THR A 18 18.77 -56.87 31.61
CA THR A 18 18.86 -55.42 31.37
C THR A 18 17.46 -54.90 31.04
N GLY A 19 17.03 -53.88 31.77
CA GLY A 19 15.68 -53.33 31.76
C GLY A 19 15.27 -52.72 30.42
N LYS A 20 14.17 -53.25 29.86
CA LYS A 20 13.36 -52.63 28.80
C LYS A 20 12.33 -51.70 29.45
N PHE A 21 12.71 -50.48 29.82
CA PHE A 21 11.72 -49.49 30.30
C PHE A 21 11.87 -48.08 29.70
N LEU A 22 12.83 -47.85 28.80
CA LEU A 22 13.06 -46.52 28.22
C LEU A 22 12.50 -46.30 26.81
N SER A 23 11.88 -47.31 26.18
CA SER A 23 11.52 -47.26 24.76
C SER A 23 10.04 -46.94 24.47
N VAL A 24 9.14 -47.02 25.45
CA VAL A 24 7.69 -46.91 25.19
C VAL A 24 7.22 -45.45 25.13
N SER A 25 7.82 -44.53 25.89
CA SER A 25 7.46 -43.09 25.83
C SER A 25 7.88 -42.40 24.53
N LEU A 26 8.98 -42.82 23.89
CA LEU A 26 9.47 -42.16 22.68
C LEU A 26 8.68 -42.56 21.42
N ALA A 27 8.10 -43.76 21.41
CA ALA A 27 7.36 -44.31 20.28
C ALA A 27 5.98 -43.65 20.06
N LEU A 28 5.37 -43.08 21.11
CA LEU A 28 4.09 -42.36 21.03
C LEU A 28 4.24 -40.87 20.72
N PHE A 29 5.41 -40.27 20.97
CA PHE A 29 5.66 -38.86 20.68
C PHE A 29 5.87 -38.58 19.19
N PHE A 30 6.56 -39.48 18.47
CA PHE A 30 6.84 -39.33 17.04
C PHE A 30 5.58 -39.24 16.14
N PRO A 31 4.56 -40.10 16.29
CA PRO A 31 3.37 -40.02 15.44
C PRO A 31 2.50 -38.80 15.73
N VAL A 32 2.46 -38.32 16.99
CA VAL A 32 1.73 -37.11 17.38
C VAL A 32 2.40 -35.85 16.81
N LEU A 33 3.73 -35.76 16.86
CA LEU A 33 4.48 -34.64 16.29
C LEU A 33 4.31 -34.57 14.76
N LEU A 34 4.24 -35.74 14.09
CA LEU A 34 4.01 -35.85 12.65
C LEU A 34 2.57 -35.43 12.24
N TRP A 35 1.59 -35.67 13.11
CA TRP A 35 0.21 -35.21 12.91
C TRP A 35 0.08 -33.69 13.05
N PHE A 36 0.79 -33.07 14.00
CA PHE A 36 0.84 -31.62 14.15
C PHE A 36 1.60 -30.93 13.00
N SER A 37 2.63 -31.57 12.42
CA SER A 37 3.35 -30.98 11.27
C SER A 37 2.54 -31.00 9.97
N LEU A 38 1.69 -32.02 9.76
CA LEU A 38 0.82 -32.13 8.59
C LEU A 38 -0.37 -31.16 8.63
N THR A 39 -0.90 -30.85 9.82
CA THR A 39 -1.98 -29.86 9.99
C THR A 39 -1.47 -28.41 9.93
N GLY A 40 -0.23 -28.15 10.38
CA GLY A 40 0.39 -26.81 10.30
C GLY A 40 0.58 -26.29 8.87
N CYS A 41 0.76 -27.20 7.89
CA CYS A 41 0.96 -26.82 6.49
C CYS A 41 -0.33 -26.30 5.81
N GLN A 42 -1.51 -26.72 6.28
CA GLN A 42 -2.79 -26.22 5.75
C GLN A 42 -3.12 -24.81 6.24
N VAL A 43 -2.75 -24.48 7.48
CA VAL A 43 -2.91 -23.13 8.05
C VAL A 43 -2.03 -22.11 7.33
N LEU A 44 -0.80 -22.49 6.95
CA LEU A 44 0.10 -21.65 6.16
C LEU A 44 -0.41 -21.35 4.75
N LYS A 45 -1.17 -22.26 4.13
CA LYS A 45 -1.81 -22.02 2.82
C LYS A 45 -2.96 -21.02 2.90
N ILE A 46 -3.69 -21.00 4.02
CA ILE A 46 -4.76 -20.02 4.27
C ILE A 46 -4.14 -18.63 4.49
N LEU A 47 -3.03 -18.54 5.23
CA LEU A 47 -2.28 -17.29 5.40
C LEU A 47 -1.55 -16.82 4.12
N SER A 48 -1.35 -17.71 3.16
CA SER A 48 -0.76 -17.40 1.85
C SER A 48 -1.80 -17.13 0.75
N THR A 49 -3.09 -17.02 1.08
CA THR A 49 -4.06 -16.53 0.09
C THR A 49 -3.68 -15.09 -0.24
N SER A 50 -3.23 -14.86 -1.48
CA SER A 50 -2.86 -13.55 -1.98
C SER A 50 -4.02 -12.60 -1.74
N GLN A 51 -3.81 -11.57 -0.92
CA GLN A 51 -4.79 -10.53 -0.67
C GLN A 51 -5.27 -9.96 -2.01
N GLN A 52 -6.54 -10.19 -2.34
CA GLN A 52 -7.11 -9.75 -3.62
C GLN A 52 -7.44 -8.26 -3.57
N TRP A 53 -7.12 -7.54 -4.65
CA TRP A 53 -7.52 -6.15 -4.83
C TRP A 53 -9.02 -6.06 -5.11
N SER A 54 -9.65 -5.00 -4.60
CA SER A 54 -11.00 -4.63 -5.01
C SER A 54 -11.06 -4.25 -6.48
N ASP A 55 -12.27 -4.06 -7.01
CA ASP A 55 -12.47 -3.27 -8.23
C ASP A 55 -12.08 -1.81 -8.01
N ASN A 56 -11.95 -1.05 -9.11
CA ASN A 56 -11.65 0.37 -9.05
C ASN A 56 -12.83 1.13 -8.42
N TYR A 57 -12.62 1.64 -7.21
CA TYR A 57 -13.66 2.34 -6.45
C TYR A 57 -14.19 3.57 -7.15
N VAL A 58 -13.39 4.24 -8.00
CA VAL A 58 -13.85 5.48 -8.66
C VAL A 58 -14.93 5.23 -9.72
N LEU A 59 -15.04 4.00 -10.23
CA LEU A 59 -16.08 3.60 -11.17
C LEU A 59 -17.40 3.26 -10.48
N THR A 60 -17.45 3.34 -9.15
CA THR A 60 -18.70 3.15 -8.40
C THR A 60 -19.67 4.29 -8.71
N SER A 61 -20.93 3.95 -8.99
CA SER A 61 -22.00 4.95 -9.21
C SER A 61 -22.10 5.95 -8.06
N GLY A 62 -22.16 7.23 -8.39
CA GLY A 62 -22.18 8.33 -7.43
C GLY A 62 -20.80 8.86 -7.02
N THR A 63 -19.71 8.27 -7.54
CA THR A 63 -18.38 8.91 -7.44
C THR A 63 -18.37 10.19 -8.25
N THR A 64 -17.74 11.23 -7.71
CA THR A 64 -17.57 12.52 -8.38
C THR A 64 -16.12 12.95 -8.39
N SER A 65 -15.77 13.79 -9.36
CA SER A 65 -14.47 14.44 -9.45
C SER A 65 -14.66 15.91 -9.82
N ASN A 66 -13.70 16.75 -9.45
CA ASN A 66 -13.71 18.14 -9.92
C ASN A 66 -13.50 18.24 -11.43
N ASP A 67 -12.91 17.22 -12.06
CA ASP A 67 -12.99 16.97 -13.50
C ASP A 67 -13.36 15.48 -13.74
N PRO A 68 -14.58 15.19 -14.25
CA PRO A 68 -15.04 13.82 -14.47
C PRO A 68 -14.16 13.00 -15.40
N ALA A 69 -13.45 13.62 -16.35
CA ALA A 69 -12.55 12.91 -17.27
C ALA A 69 -11.34 12.29 -16.57
N MET A 70 -11.10 12.59 -15.29
CA MET A 70 -10.04 11.94 -14.50
C MET A 70 -10.47 10.59 -13.89
N ILE A 71 -11.75 10.21 -13.97
CA ILE A 71 -12.30 9.02 -13.29
C ILE A 71 -13.35 8.30 -14.15
N ASP A 72 -13.35 8.53 -15.46
CA ASP A 72 -14.38 8.00 -16.37
C ASP A 72 -14.06 6.58 -16.87
N GLY A 73 -12.89 6.04 -16.51
CA GLY A 73 -12.43 4.72 -16.93
C GLY A 73 -11.86 4.68 -18.35
N ASN A 74 -11.67 5.83 -19.00
CA ASN A 74 -11.14 5.95 -20.35
C ASN A 74 -9.75 6.58 -20.36
N LEU A 75 -8.71 5.78 -20.63
CA LEU A 75 -7.33 6.26 -20.64
C LEU A 75 -7.00 7.29 -21.74
N GLU A 76 -7.89 7.44 -22.75
CA GLU A 76 -7.72 8.39 -23.85
C GLU A 76 -8.27 9.78 -23.54
N THR A 77 -9.14 9.92 -22.52
CA THR A 77 -9.59 11.24 -22.07
C THR A 77 -8.49 11.89 -21.24
N ILE A 78 -8.52 13.23 -21.20
CA ILE A 78 -7.57 14.01 -20.41
C ILE A 78 -8.40 14.97 -19.58
N GLY A 79 -8.48 14.71 -18.28
CA GLY A 79 -8.94 15.68 -17.31
C GLY A 79 -7.80 16.60 -16.84
N GLU A 80 -8.17 17.76 -16.32
CA GLU A 80 -7.24 18.72 -15.75
C GLU A 80 -7.57 19.00 -14.28
N THR A 81 -6.51 19.11 -13.46
CA THR A 81 -6.66 19.65 -12.11
C THR A 81 -7.11 21.11 -12.16
N LYS A 82 -7.66 21.64 -11.07
CA LYS A 82 -8.21 23.01 -11.01
C LYS A 82 -7.50 23.85 -9.97
N TYR A 83 -7.28 25.14 -10.23
CA TYR A 83 -6.86 26.06 -9.18
C TYR A 83 -8.05 26.29 -8.23
N ILE A 84 -7.96 25.80 -7.00
CA ILE A 84 -9.02 25.98 -6.00
C ILE A 84 -8.59 27.09 -5.06
N GLU A 85 -9.25 28.25 -5.17
CA GLU A 85 -8.86 29.48 -4.46
C GLU A 85 -9.16 29.42 -2.94
N SER A 86 -9.93 28.44 -2.45
CA SER A 86 -10.60 28.51 -1.14
C SER A 86 -9.93 27.78 0.04
N THR A 87 -8.80 27.08 -0.12
CA THR A 87 -8.23 26.28 1.00
C THR A 87 -6.81 26.70 1.42
N SER A 88 -6.17 27.62 0.69
CA SER A 88 -4.83 28.09 1.05
C SER A 88 -4.91 29.21 2.08
N LYS A 89 -5.00 28.85 3.38
CA LYS A 89 -4.61 29.77 4.47
C LYS A 89 -3.11 30.16 4.42
N GLN A 90 -2.36 29.63 3.45
CA GLN A 90 -1.00 30.01 3.17
C GLN A 90 -0.96 31.16 2.16
N THR A 91 -0.18 32.16 2.54
CA THR A 91 0.26 33.40 1.88
C THR A 91 0.93 33.19 0.52
N VAL A 92 0.42 32.28 -0.31
CA VAL A 92 0.91 32.03 -1.67
C VAL A 92 0.32 33.14 -2.53
N ARG A 93 1.18 34.07 -2.98
CA ARG A 93 0.79 35.10 -3.95
C ARG A 93 0.10 34.39 -5.13
N GLY A 94 -1.06 34.88 -5.57
CA GLY A 94 -1.98 34.19 -6.50
C GLY A 94 -1.35 33.53 -7.74
N PHE A 95 -0.18 33.98 -8.18
CA PHE A 95 0.58 33.39 -9.27
C PHE A 95 1.25 32.03 -8.97
N MET A 96 1.46 31.64 -7.70
CA MET A 96 2.08 30.36 -7.32
C MET A 96 1.07 29.32 -6.79
N VAL A 97 -0.23 29.58 -6.96
CA VAL A 97 -1.29 28.70 -6.47
C VAL A 97 -1.19 27.32 -7.12
N PRO A 98 -1.05 26.24 -6.34
CA PRO A 98 -1.06 24.88 -6.88
C PRO A 98 -2.48 24.49 -7.31
N SER A 99 -2.59 23.71 -8.37
CA SER A 99 -3.86 23.10 -8.76
C SER A 99 -4.14 21.83 -7.95
N GLU A 100 -5.42 21.50 -7.78
CA GLU A 100 -5.88 20.33 -7.04
C GLU A 100 -6.77 19.45 -7.92
N GLY A 101 -6.60 18.13 -7.83
CA GLY A 101 -7.53 17.11 -8.36
C GLY A 101 -8.24 16.45 -7.19
N ILE A 102 -9.57 16.40 -7.21
CA ILE A 102 -10.39 15.90 -6.09
C ILE A 102 -11.29 14.79 -6.59
N VAL A 103 -11.29 13.66 -5.90
CA VAL A 103 -12.19 12.53 -6.13
C VAL A 103 -12.97 12.24 -4.84
N MET A 104 -14.29 12.11 -4.96
CA MET A 104 -15.21 11.86 -3.86
C MET A 104 -16.00 10.59 -4.15
N LEU A 105 -15.77 9.56 -3.35
CA LEU A 105 -16.53 8.32 -3.35
C LEU A 105 -17.91 8.53 -2.71
N PRO A 106 -18.95 7.77 -3.13
CA PRO A 106 -20.29 7.90 -2.57
C PRO A 106 -20.36 7.46 -1.10
N LYS A 107 -19.45 6.59 -0.66
CA LYS A 107 -19.31 6.11 0.72
C LYS A 107 -17.84 5.92 1.06
N PRO A 108 -17.45 6.06 2.34
CA PRO A 108 -16.09 5.75 2.77
C PRO A 108 -15.68 4.30 2.45
N LYS A 109 -14.45 4.13 1.95
CA LYS A 109 -13.85 2.84 1.63
C LYS A 109 -12.43 2.75 2.20
N SER A 110 -11.95 1.53 2.43
CA SER A 110 -10.56 1.27 2.81
C SER A 110 -9.65 1.39 1.59
N ILE A 111 -8.90 2.47 1.48
CA ILE A 111 -8.02 2.80 0.35
C ILE A 111 -6.60 2.35 0.67
N LYS A 112 -5.96 1.61 -0.24
CA LYS A 112 -4.59 1.10 -0.06
C LYS A 112 -3.70 1.36 -1.28
N LYS A 113 -4.27 1.39 -2.46
CA LYS A 113 -3.53 1.60 -3.72
C LYS A 113 -4.24 2.66 -4.55
N ILE A 114 -3.46 3.61 -5.05
CA ILE A 114 -3.91 4.67 -5.95
C ILE A 114 -3.02 4.60 -7.19
N ILE A 115 -3.62 4.58 -8.38
CA ILE A 115 -2.90 4.58 -9.65
C ILE A 115 -3.24 5.88 -10.37
N ILE A 116 -2.23 6.61 -10.83
CA ILE A 116 -2.42 7.88 -11.53
C ILE A 116 -1.78 7.78 -12.92
N HIS A 117 -2.63 7.81 -13.93
CA HIS A 117 -2.24 7.98 -15.33
C HIS A 117 -2.20 9.48 -15.62
N SER A 118 -1.04 10.00 -16.01
CA SER A 118 -0.86 11.43 -16.22
C SER A 118 0.18 11.70 -17.29
N GLN A 119 0.09 12.85 -17.95
CA GLN A 119 1.01 13.24 -19.02
C GLN A 119 2.17 14.09 -18.52
N ASN A 120 1.90 15.05 -17.62
CA ASN A 120 2.87 16.08 -17.23
C ASN A 120 3.16 16.13 -15.72
N LEU A 121 2.47 15.32 -14.88
CA LEU A 121 2.67 15.32 -13.42
C LEU A 121 4.10 14.88 -13.05
N GLN A 122 4.75 15.62 -12.13
CA GLN A 122 6.11 15.31 -11.63
C GLN A 122 6.18 15.16 -10.10
N SER A 123 5.36 15.91 -9.36
CA SER A 123 5.21 15.77 -7.91
C SER A 123 3.86 16.26 -7.43
N PHE A 124 3.37 15.66 -6.34
CA PHE A 124 2.11 16.03 -5.71
C PHE A 124 2.09 15.65 -4.23
N ASP A 125 1.20 16.28 -3.48
CA ASP A 125 0.84 15.87 -2.13
C ASP A 125 -0.51 15.15 -2.17
N LEU A 126 -0.61 14.01 -1.48
CA LEU A 126 -1.84 13.29 -1.25
C LEU A 126 -2.50 13.79 0.04
N PHE A 127 -3.76 14.17 -0.08
CA PHE A 127 -4.66 14.49 1.01
C PHE A 127 -5.84 13.53 1.01
N ILE A 128 -6.33 13.21 2.21
CA ILE A 128 -7.49 12.36 2.42
C ILE A 128 -8.53 13.14 3.23
N LEU A 129 -9.81 12.94 2.93
CA LEU A 129 -10.91 13.56 3.66
C LEU A 129 -11.13 12.86 5.00
N GLU A 130 -11.06 13.61 6.09
CA GLU A 130 -11.40 13.13 7.43
C GLU A 130 -12.91 13.23 7.69
N SER A 131 -13.39 12.52 8.71
CA SER A 131 -14.81 12.53 9.13
C SER A 131 -15.31 13.90 9.58
N ASN A 132 -14.41 14.79 10.00
CA ASN A 132 -14.71 16.18 10.37
C ASN A 132 -14.85 17.11 9.15
N GLY A 133 -14.71 16.59 7.92
CA GLY A 133 -14.78 17.36 6.67
C GLY A 133 -13.48 18.05 6.28
N ASN A 134 -12.39 17.91 7.05
CA ASN A 134 -11.10 18.50 6.75
C ASN A 134 -10.23 17.59 5.87
N TRP A 135 -9.34 18.21 5.10
CA TRP A 135 -8.33 17.52 4.32
C TRP A 135 -7.06 17.31 5.14
N LYS A 136 -6.67 16.04 5.34
CA LYS A 136 -5.42 15.69 6.02
C LYS A 136 -4.34 15.29 5.02
N HIS A 137 -3.20 15.96 5.11
CA HIS A 137 -2.00 15.58 4.37
C HIS A 137 -1.55 14.17 4.81
N THR A 138 -1.36 13.28 3.84
CA THR A 138 -1.02 11.87 4.08
C THR A 138 0.38 11.55 3.59
N GLN A 139 0.72 11.96 2.37
CA GLN A 139 1.99 11.59 1.76
C GLN A 139 2.40 12.60 0.70
N GLU A 140 3.68 12.96 0.69
CA GLU A 140 4.29 13.71 -0.39
C GLU A 140 4.94 12.75 -1.39
N VAL A 141 4.69 12.98 -2.68
CA VAL A 141 5.26 12.22 -3.80
C VAL A 141 6.12 13.15 -4.66
N LYS A 142 7.38 12.79 -4.85
CA LYS A 142 8.37 13.55 -5.61
C LYS A 142 8.99 12.71 -6.73
N ASN A 143 9.48 13.40 -7.76
CA ASN A 143 10.29 12.84 -8.84
C ASN A 143 9.62 11.65 -9.56
N ILE A 144 8.36 11.82 -9.97
CA ILE A 144 7.63 10.82 -10.74
C ILE A 144 8.27 10.69 -12.13
N THR A 145 8.80 9.49 -12.41
CA THR A 145 9.40 9.14 -13.71
C THR A 145 8.64 8.04 -14.45
N LYS A 146 7.88 7.21 -13.73
CA LYS A 146 7.07 6.11 -14.29
C LYS A 146 5.62 6.55 -14.46
N ARG A 147 5.02 6.14 -15.57
CA ARG A 147 3.62 6.41 -15.96
C ARG A 147 3.01 5.08 -16.43
N PRO A 148 1.95 4.55 -15.78
CA PRO A 148 1.28 5.12 -14.62
C PRO A 148 2.16 5.14 -13.36
N TYR A 149 1.83 6.07 -12.45
CA TYR A 149 2.42 6.11 -11.12
C TYR A 149 1.57 5.29 -10.15
N ASN A 150 2.16 4.24 -9.57
CA ASN A 150 1.52 3.35 -8.61
C ASN A 150 1.89 3.75 -7.19
N LEU A 151 0.95 4.33 -6.45
CA LEU A 151 1.10 4.67 -5.04
C LEU A 151 0.46 3.59 -4.17
N ILE A 152 1.29 2.88 -3.39
CA ILE A 152 0.83 1.93 -2.37
C ILE A 152 1.04 2.57 -1.00
N LEU A 153 -0.05 2.76 -0.27
CA LEU A 153 0.00 3.34 1.08
C LEU A 153 0.55 2.31 2.06
N ASN A 154 1.31 2.77 3.07
CA ASN A 154 1.86 1.86 4.09
C ASN A 154 0.75 1.19 4.91
N VAL A 155 -0.31 1.93 5.23
CA VAL A 155 -1.49 1.45 5.96
C VAL A 155 -2.74 1.79 5.14
N PRO A 156 -3.74 0.90 5.04
CA PRO A 156 -5.02 1.25 4.43
C PRO A 156 -5.68 2.42 5.18
N ILE A 157 -6.23 3.38 4.44
CA ILE A 157 -6.88 4.56 5.01
C ILE A 157 -8.37 4.51 4.66
N TYR A 158 -9.22 4.59 5.67
CA TYR A 158 -10.67 4.61 5.48
C TYR A 158 -11.16 6.04 5.21
N SER A 159 -11.63 6.32 3.99
CA SER A 159 -12.12 7.64 3.62
C SER A 159 -13.05 7.61 2.41
N ALA A 160 -13.86 8.67 2.26
CA ALA A 160 -14.68 8.92 1.09
C ALA A 160 -14.04 9.93 0.12
N GLY A 161 -12.94 10.59 0.47
CA GLY A 161 -12.40 11.68 -0.34
C GLY A 161 -10.89 11.58 -0.50
N LEU A 162 -10.43 11.79 -1.72
CA LEU A 162 -9.03 11.85 -2.09
C LEU A 162 -8.75 13.15 -2.81
N LYS A 163 -7.64 13.80 -2.47
CA LYS A 163 -7.21 15.02 -3.13
C LYS A 163 -5.72 14.95 -3.43
N ILE A 164 -5.37 15.19 -4.69
CA ILE A 164 -4.00 15.41 -5.12
C ILE A 164 -3.77 16.93 -5.25
N ARG A 165 -2.78 17.46 -4.54
CA ARG A 165 -2.31 18.83 -4.74
C ARG A 165 -1.04 18.81 -5.57
N VAL A 166 -1.08 19.44 -6.73
CA VAL A 166 0.03 19.41 -7.70
C VAL A 166 1.14 20.34 -7.24
N ASN A 167 2.31 19.76 -6.97
CA ASN A 167 3.48 20.51 -6.54
C ASN A 167 4.34 20.93 -7.75
N LYS A 168 4.44 20.06 -8.76
CA LYS A 168 5.23 20.31 -9.98
C LYS A 168 4.69 19.52 -11.17
N THR A 169 4.72 20.17 -12.32
CA THR A 169 4.51 19.56 -13.65
C THR A 169 5.71 19.80 -14.57
N SER A 170 5.79 19.10 -15.70
CA SER A 170 6.76 19.41 -16.76
C SER A 170 6.49 20.75 -17.45
N ASP A 171 5.27 21.28 -17.33
CA ASP A 171 4.81 22.44 -18.09
C ASP A 171 4.98 23.75 -17.29
N ASP A 172 5.29 23.64 -15.99
CA ASP A 172 5.53 24.78 -15.07
C ASP A 172 6.56 25.78 -15.65
N ASP A 173 7.65 25.30 -16.24
CA ASP A 173 8.70 26.17 -16.77
C ASP A 173 8.24 26.95 -18.00
N ALA A 174 7.48 26.32 -18.88
CA ALA A 174 6.90 26.98 -20.05
C ALA A 174 5.90 28.05 -19.61
N LEU A 175 4.99 27.70 -18.70
CA LEU A 175 3.98 28.62 -18.18
C LEU A 175 4.62 29.81 -17.42
N ARG A 176 5.66 29.56 -16.64
CA ARG A 176 6.41 30.62 -15.95
C ARG A 176 7.09 31.58 -16.93
N ARG A 177 7.68 31.09 -18.03
CA ARG A 177 8.28 31.96 -19.06
C ARG A 177 7.23 32.83 -19.76
N GLN A 178 6.01 32.32 -19.93
CA GLN A 178 4.90 33.07 -20.48
C GLN A 178 4.41 34.18 -19.54
N ASN A 179 4.29 33.86 -18.24
CA ASN A 179 3.60 34.73 -17.28
C ASN A 179 4.51 35.63 -16.44
N VAL A 180 5.82 35.40 -16.45
CA VAL A 180 6.81 36.22 -15.73
C VAL A 180 7.62 37.06 -16.70
N ARG A 181 7.57 38.39 -16.52
CA ARG A 181 8.40 39.35 -17.26
C ARG A 181 9.29 40.13 -16.28
N LYS A 182 10.49 40.50 -16.71
CA LYS A 182 11.38 41.38 -15.92
C LYS A 182 11.32 42.79 -16.49
N ILE A 183 10.91 43.75 -15.67
CA ILE A 183 10.89 45.18 -16.02
C ILE A 183 11.73 45.91 -14.98
N GLN A 184 12.81 46.58 -15.41
CA GLN A 184 13.73 47.32 -14.53
C GLN A 184 14.23 46.50 -13.32
N GLY A 185 14.52 45.21 -13.52
CA GLY A 185 14.99 44.31 -12.47
C GLY A 185 13.90 43.71 -11.57
N VAL A 186 12.65 44.17 -11.68
CA VAL A 186 11.50 43.65 -10.92
C VAL A 186 10.76 42.59 -11.73
N SER A 187 10.38 41.49 -11.07
CA SER A 187 9.58 40.42 -11.70
C SER A 187 8.09 40.78 -11.63
N MET A 188 7.48 40.93 -12.79
CA MET A 188 6.06 41.17 -12.99
C MET A 188 5.37 39.85 -13.36
N PHE A 189 4.30 39.52 -12.64
CA PHE A 189 3.51 38.30 -12.83
C PHE A 189 2.17 38.67 -13.45
N SER A 190 1.83 38.03 -14.57
CA SER A 190 0.60 38.27 -15.31
C SER A 190 -0.43 37.14 -15.19
N GLY A 191 -0.08 36.05 -14.52
CA GLY A 191 -0.95 34.88 -14.32
C GLY A 191 -0.28 33.80 -13.48
N HIS A 192 -0.89 32.61 -13.46
CA HIS A 192 -0.34 31.45 -12.76
C HIS A 192 0.99 31.00 -13.35
N THR A 193 1.91 30.57 -12.49
CA THR A 193 3.24 30.05 -12.87
C THR A 193 3.37 28.55 -12.62
N LYS A 194 2.29 27.93 -12.12
CA LYS A 194 2.16 26.50 -11.87
C LYS A 194 1.13 25.95 -12.84
N ALA A 195 1.53 25.02 -13.70
CA ALA A 195 0.60 24.50 -14.70
C ALA A 195 -0.34 23.45 -14.08
N LEU A 196 -1.50 23.28 -14.73
CA LEU A 196 -2.44 22.23 -14.38
C LEU A 196 -1.81 20.86 -14.71
N ALA A 197 -2.10 19.87 -13.87
CA ALA A 197 -1.75 18.50 -14.19
C ALA A 197 -2.80 17.93 -15.14
N LYS A 198 -2.32 17.29 -16.21
CA LYS A 198 -3.10 16.53 -17.18
C LYS A 198 -3.15 15.09 -16.74
N ILE A 199 -4.33 14.66 -16.34
CA ILE A 199 -4.60 13.35 -15.73
C ILE A 199 -5.52 12.58 -16.68
N ASN A 200 -5.07 11.43 -17.14
CA ASN A 200 -5.86 10.56 -17.99
C ASN A 200 -6.86 9.75 -17.17
N GLU A 201 -6.43 9.23 -16.02
CA GLU A 201 -7.28 8.41 -15.15
C GLU A 201 -6.66 8.33 -13.75
N ILE A 202 -7.51 8.34 -12.74
CA ILE A 202 -7.19 8.06 -11.34
C ILE A 202 -7.96 6.82 -10.93
N GLU A 203 -7.23 5.78 -10.55
CA GLU A 203 -7.83 4.55 -10.05
C GLU A 203 -7.56 4.41 -8.55
N VAL A 204 -8.55 3.93 -7.80
CA VAL A 204 -8.48 3.79 -6.34
C VAL A 204 -8.92 2.40 -5.93
N TYR A 205 -8.10 1.73 -5.13
CA TYR A 205 -8.30 0.33 -4.74
C TYR A 205 -8.05 0.11 -3.26
N GLY A 206 -8.76 -0.88 -2.73
CA GLY A 206 -8.53 -1.47 -1.41
C GLY A 206 -8.36 -2.97 -1.50
N PHE A 207 -8.45 -3.63 -0.36
CA PHE A 207 -8.54 -5.07 -0.31
C PHE A 207 -10.01 -5.51 -0.30
N VAL A 208 -10.29 -6.64 -0.94
CA VAL A 208 -11.60 -7.30 -0.80
C VAL A 208 -11.76 -7.71 0.67
N GLU A 209 -12.81 -7.22 1.32
CA GLU A 209 -13.19 -7.73 2.63
C GLU A 209 -13.61 -9.19 2.46
N SER A 210 -12.86 -10.12 3.04
CA SER A 210 -13.28 -11.51 3.10
C SER A 210 -14.54 -11.57 3.97
N VAL A 211 -15.69 -11.87 3.36
CA VAL A 211 -16.91 -12.19 4.09
C VAL A 211 -16.60 -13.45 4.90
N VAL A 212 -16.40 -13.30 6.20
CA VAL A 212 -16.45 -14.43 7.12
C VAL A 212 -17.91 -14.85 7.17
N GLN A 213 -18.25 -15.90 6.40
CA GLN A 213 -19.54 -16.59 6.49
C GLN A 213 -19.59 -17.47 7.73
#